data_AF-A0A524PCN0-F1
#
_entry.id   AF-A0A524PCN0-F1
#
_cell.length_a   1.000
_cell.length_b   1.000
_cell.length_c   1.000
_cell.angle_alpha   90.00
_cell.angle_beta   90.00
_cell.angle_gamma   90.00
#
_symmetry.space_group_name_H-M   'P 1'
#
loop_
_entity.id
_entity.type
_entity.pdbx_description
1 polymer ?
#
loop_
_entity_poly.entity_id
_entity_poly.type
_entity_poly.pdbx_seq_one_letter_code
_entity_poly.pdbx_strand_id
1 'polypeptide(L)'
;MPFLIDGHNLIAAMPGISLSDLDDERALVQHLAHFARRTRRSITVYFDRGSLLAPNLSGGAGVKVHFVRSPRTADDALRAHLERLNREASNWTVVSSDREVQRAARQAGARVVDSQSFAAELAPGGSDQAEIGKPEPSLSSDEIEAWERLFHKRGSEGQESSS
;
A
#
# COMPACT_ATOMS: atom_id res chain seq x y z
N MET A 1 6.70 7.66 13.25
CA MET A 1 7.23 7.86 11.89
C MET A 1 6.12 7.59 10.87
N PRO A 2 5.73 8.57 10.04
CA PRO A 2 4.75 8.36 8.97
C PRO A 2 5.24 7.39 7.89
N PHE A 3 4.28 6.78 7.19
CA PHE A 3 4.54 5.96 6.01
C PHE A 3 4.18 6.71 4.72
N LEU A 4 4.97 6.44 3.69
CA LEU A 4 4.78 6.88 2.32
C LEU A 4 4.70 5.63 1.43
N ILE A 5 3.55 5.33 0.86
CA ILE A 5 3.27 4.03 0.23
C ILE A 5 2.96 4.22 -1.25
N ASP A 6 3.53 3.36 -2.07
CA ASP A 6 3.08 3.13 -3.44
C ASP A 6 1.96 2.10 -3.46
N GLY A 7 0.74 2.56 -3.75
CA GLY A 7 -0.46 1.73 -3.75
C GLY A 7 -0.46 0.68 -4.85
N HIS A 8 0.08 0.97 -6.02
CA HIS A 8 0.06 0.02 -7.14
C HIS A 8 1.04 -1.13 -6.92
N ASN A 9 2.25 -0.80 -6.43
CA ASN A 9 3.23 -1.80 -6.03
C ASN A 9 2.75 -2.65 -4.85
N LEU A 10 2.02 -2.05 -3.90
CA LEU A 10 1.49 -2.79 -2.76
C LEU A 10 0.36 -3.75 -3.16
N ILE A 11 -0.52 -3.35 -4.08
CA ILE A 11 -1.53 -4.24 -4.67
C ILE A 11 -0.86 -5.39 -5.43
N ALA A 12 0.14 -5.10 -6.26
CA ALA A 12 0.88 -6.12 -7.01
C ALA A 12 1.63 -7.12 -6.11
N ALA A 13 2.03 -6.70 -4.91
CA ALA A 13 2.68 -7.54 -3.92
C ALA A 13 1.72 -8.43 -3.12
N MET A 14 0.40 -8.21 -3.23
CA MET A 14 -0.62 -9.03 -2.59
C MET A 14 -1.06 -10.16 -3.54
N PRO A 15 -0.91 -11.43 -3.13
CA PRO A 15 -1.30 -12.57 -3.94
C PRO A 15 -2.82 -12.65 -4.07
N GLY A 16 -3.29 -13.07 -5.24
CA GLY A 16 -4.72 -13.22 -5.53
C GLY A 16 -5.41 -11.97 -6.09
N ILE A 17 -4.66 -10.90 -6.38
CA ILE A 17 -5.21 -9.67 -6.99
C ILE A 17 -4.77 -9.56 -8.45
N SER A 18 -5.74 -9.31 -9.34
CA SER A 18 -5.46 -8.88 -10.71
C SER A 18 -5.52 -7.35 -10.77
N LEU A 19 -4.54 -6.73 -11.44
CA LEU A 19 -4.26 -5.28 -11.51
C LEU A 19 -5.35 -4.41 -12.18
N SER A 20 -6.64 -4.61 -11.91
CA SER A 20 -7.70 -4.00 -12.73
C SER A 20 -8.92 -3.46 -12.01
N ASP A 21 -9.08 -3.62 -10.68
CA ASP A 21 -10.35 -3.25 -10.05
C ASP A 21 -10.26 -2.14 -8.97
N LEU A 22 -11.25 -1.24 -9.05
CA LEU A 22 -11.52 -0.18 -8.08
C LEU A 22 -11.75 -0.75 -6.66
N ASP A 23 -12.26 -1.98 -6.58
CA ASP A 23 -12.49 -2.67 -5.32
C ASP A 23 -11.18 -2.99 -4.58
N ASP A 24 -10.09 -3.27 -5.30
CA ASP A 24 -8.79 -3.55 -4.69
C ASP A 24 -8.19 -2.31 -4.03
N GLU A 25 -8.28 -1.15 -4.69
CA GLU A 25 -7.87 0.13 -4.10
C GLU A 25 -8.65 0.44 -2.82
N ARG A 26 -9.98 0.20 -2.83
CA ARG A 26 -10.85 0.39 -1.66
C ARG A 26 -10.52 -0.56 -0.53
N ALA A 27 -10.25 -1.82 -0.84
CA ALA A 27 -9.85 -2.82 0.14
C ALA A 27 -8.50 -2.44 0.76
N LEU A 28 -7.50 -2.13 -0.06
CA LEU A 28 -6.19 -1.68 0.41
C LEU A 28 -6.31 -0.50 1.38
N VAL A 29 -7.06 0.54 1.00
CA VAL A 29 -7.23 1.73 1.85
C VAL A 29 -7.89 1.39 3.20
N GLN A 30 -8.85 0.46 3.24
CA GLN A 30 -9.44 0.01 4.50
C GLN A 30 -8.43 -0.72 5.40
N HIS A 31 -7.59 -1.58 4.82
CA HIS A 31 -6.53 -2.27 5.56
C HIS A 31 -5.48 -1.28 6.08
N LEU A 32 -5.06 -0.33 5.25
CA LEU A 32 -4.18 0.75 5.67
C LEU A 32 -4.79 1.57 6.82
N ALA A 33 -6.10 1.83 6.80
CA ALA A 33 -6.78 2.53 7.88
C ALA A 33 -6.79 1.71 9.18
N HIS A 34 -7.00 0.40 9.08
CA HIS A 34 -6.90 -0.50 10.23
C HIS A 34 -5.48 -0.50 10.81
N PHE A 35 -4.46 -0.64 9.96
CA PHE A 35 -3.06 -0.61 10.35
C PHE A 35 -2.64 0.73 10.96
N ALA A 36 -3.06 1.85 10.37
CA ALA A 36 -2.84 3.19 10.90
C ALA A 36 -3.42 3.36 12.30
N ARG A 37 -4.63 2.84 12.54
CA ARG A 37 -5.27 2.84 13.86
C ARG A 37 -4.56 1.95 14.87
N ARG A 38 -4.17 0.74 14.47
CA ARG A 38 -3.45 -0.23 15.33
C ARG A 38 -2.09 0.29 15.76
N THR A 39 -1.31 0.81 14.81
CA THR A 39 0.06 1.30 15.06
C THR A 39 0.12 2.76 15.51
N ARG A 40 -1.00 3.50 15.43
CA ARG A 40 -1.09 4.96 15.63
C ARG A 40 -0.13 5.76 14.73
N ARG A 41 0.14 5.24 13.53
CA ARG A 41 1.03 5.89 12.54
C ARG A 41 0.20 6.46 11.40
N SER A 42 0.59 7.65 10.92
CA SER A 42 -0.02 8.25 9.73
C SER A 42 0.53 7.60 8.47
N ILE A 43 -0.35 7.39 7.49
CA ILE A 43 -0.02 6.76 6.21
C ILE A 43 -0.42 7.72 5.09
N THR A 44 0.46 7.88 4.11
CA THR A 44 0.17 8.58 2.86
C THR A 44 0.40 7.60 1.71
N VAL A 45 -0.65 7.25 0.98
CA VAL A 45 -0.60 6.31 -0.14
C VAL A 45 -0.83 7.03 -1.47
N TYR A 46 -0.01 6.70 -2.47
CA TYR A 46 -0.09 7.23 -3.83
C TYR A 46 -0.55 6.14 -4.80
N PHE A 47 -1.54 6.43 -5.64
CA PHE A 47 -2.02 5.53 -6.68
C PHE A 47 -1.71 6.10 -8.07
N ASP A 48 -1.18 5.25 -8.95
CA ASP A 48 -1.00 5.54 -10.37
C ASP A 48 -2.34 5.35 -11.09
N ARG A 49 -2.67 6.24 -12.02
CA ARG A 49 -3.99 6.27 -12.70
C ARG A 49 -5.14 6.31 -11.70
N GLY A 50 -5.41 7.49 -11.14
CA GLY A 50 -6.69 7.73 -10.49
C GLY A 50 -7.82 7.40 -11.47
N SER A 51 -8.44 6.23 -11.31
CA SER A 51 -9.67 5.93 -12.01
C SER A 51 -10.62 7.07 -11.67
N LEU A 52 -11.15 7.73 -12.69
CA LEU A 52 -12.13 8.81 -12.57
C LEU A 52 -13.39 8.39 -11.76
N LEU A 53 -13.47 7.13 -11.34
CA LEU A 53 -14.52 6.47 -10.59
C LEU A 53 -14.33 6.47 -9.06
N ALA A 54 -13.19 6.94 -8.53
CA ALA A 54 -12.89 6.96 -7.08
C ALA A 54 -12.84 8.34 -6.38
N PRO A 55 -13.66 9.36 -6.72
CA PRO A 55 -13.58 10.68 -6.09
C PRO A 55 -13.87 10.67 -4.57
N ASN A 56 -14.41 9.58 -4.03
CA ASN A 56 -14.82 9.44 -2.63
C ASN A 56 -13.95 8.48 -1.81
N LEU A 57 -12.82 8.00 -2.36
CA LEU A 57 -11.89 7.13 -1.63
C LEU A 57 -11.15 7.94 -0.56
N SER A 58 -11.84 8.14 0.56
CA SER A 58 -11.32 8.83 1.73
C SER A 58 -10.57 7.82 2.57
N GLY A 59 -9.29 8.06 2.86
CA GLY A 59 -8.43 7.14 3.61
C GLY A 59 -8.90 6.78 5.03
N GLY A 60 -9.99 7.38 5.52
CA GLY A 60 -10.40 7.26 6.91
C GLY A 60 -9.40 7.95 7.85
N ALA A 61 -9.56 7.72 9.15
CA ALA A 61 -8.71 8.35 10.17
C ALA A 61 -7.28 7.80 10.12
N GLY A 62 -6.31 8.64 9.73
CA GLY A 62 -4.89 8.32 9.75
C GLY A 62 -4.29 7.93 8.40
N VAL A 63 -5.09 7.79 7.33
CA VAL A 63 -4.60 7.53 5.96
C VAL A 63 -4.98 8.68 5.04
N LYS A 64 -4.01 9.16 4.26
CA LYS A 64 -4.19 10.13 3.19
C LYS A 64 -3.98 9.43 1.86
N VAL A 65 -4.95 9.54 0.97
CA VAL A 65 -4.90 8.94 -0.37
C VAL A 65 -4.64 10.03 -1.39
N HIS A 66 -3.64 9.84 -2.24
CA HIS A 66 -3.29 10.73 -3.33
C HIS A 66 -3.37 9.99 -4.66
N PHE A 67 -4.24 10.45 -5.55
CA PHE A 67 -4.33 9.95 -6.91
C PHE A 67 -3.48 10.81 -7.83
N VAL A 68 -2.51 10.22 -8.51
CA VAL A 68 -1.67 10.93 -9.48
C VAL A 68 -2.33 10.87 -10.86
N ARG A 69 -2.31 12.01 -11.57
CA ARG A 69 -2.86 12.13 -12.92
C ARG A 69 -1.73 12.14 -13.95
N SER A 70 -1.98 11.48 -15.08
CA SER A 70 -1.10 11.54 -16.24
C SER A 70 -0.83 13.00 -16.66
N PRO A 71 0.39 13.33 -17.10
CA PRO A 71 1.49 12.42 -17.45
C PRO A 71 2.38 12.00 -16.28
N ARG A 72 2.09 12.41 -15.04
CA ARG A 72 2.91 12.04 -13.87
C ARG A 72 2.51 10.67 -13.33
N THR A 73 3.49 9.98 -12.74
CA THR A 73 3.30 8.68 -12.10
C THR A 73 3.28 8.77 -10.58
N ALA A 74 2.77 7.73 -9.91
CA ALA A 74 2.91 7.58 -8.46
C ALA A 74 4.38 7.69 -8.01
N ASP A 75 5.29 7.07 -8.76
CA ASP A 75 6.74 7.12 -8.51
C ASP A 75 7.28 8.55 -8.57
N ASP A 76 6.87 9.33 -9.58
CA ASP A 76 7.26 10.74 -9.70
C ASP A 76 6.77 11.55 -8.50
N ALA A 77 5.53 11.31 -8.05
CA ALA A 77 4.96 12.01 -6.91
C ALA A 77 5.66 11.64 -5.60
N LEU A 78 6.03 10.37 -5.42
CA LEU A 78 6.80 9.88 -4.29
C LEU A 78 8.19 10.52 -4.25
N ARG A 79 8.91 10.54 -5.38
CA ARG A 79 10.22 11.20 -5.51
C ARG A 79 10.13 12.69 -5.18
N ALA A 80 9.16 13.39 -5.77
CA ALA A 80 8.95 14.81 -5.51
C ALA A 80 8.58 15.09 -4.03
N HIS A 81 7.85 14.18 -3.37
CA HIS A 81 7.56 14.31 -1.94
C HIS A 81 8.85 14.13 -1.12
N LEU A 82 9.65 13.11 -1.41
CA LEU A 82 10.91 12.86 -0.72
C LEU A 82 11.90 14.01 -0.87
N GLU A 83 12.03 14.58 -2.07
CA GLU A 83 12.83 15.76 -2.33
C GLU A 83 12.38 16.97 -1.51
N ARG A 84 11.07 17.18 -1.39
CA ARG A 84 10.49 18.27 -0.60
C ARG A 84 10.71 18.10 0.90
N LEU A 85 10.76 16.86 1.41
CA LEU A 85 11.00 16.58 2.83
C LEU A 85 12.44 16.88 3.24
N ASN A 86 13.41 16.79 2.31
CA ASN A 86 14.81 17.10 2.56
C ASN A 86 15.32 16.39 3.84
N ARG A 87 15.75 17.13 4.88
CA ARG A 87 16.25 16.55 6.15
C ARG A 87 15.19 15.76 6.93
N GLU A 88 13.92 16.08 6.72
CA GLU A 88 12.82 15.40 7.40
C GLU A 88 12.55 14.00 6.83
N ALA A 89 13.07 13.68 5.64
CA ALA A 89 12.88 12.37 5.00
C ALA A 89 13.35 11.21 5.89
N SER A 90 14.36 11.43 6.74
CA SER A 90 14.81 10.48 7.78
C SER A 90 13.73 10.02 8.77
N ASN A 91 12.67 10.82 8.94
CA ASN A 91 11.53 10.48 9.79
C ASN A 91 10.44 9.69 9.05
N TRP A 92 10.62 9.43 7.76
CA TRP A 92 9.65 8.75 6.91
C TRP A 92 10.08 7.32 6.57
N THR A 93 9.09 6.47 6.37
CA THR A 93 9.27 5.11 5.85
C THR A 93 8.57 4.99 4.51
N VAL A 94 9.32 4.70 3.46
CA VAL A 94 8.83 4.48 2.10
C VAL A 94 8.59 3.00 1.87
N VAL A 95 7.39 2.65 1.42
CA VAL A 95 6.99 1.29 1.03
C VAL A 95 6.84 1.24 -0.48
N SER A 96 7.73 0.53 -1.15
CA SER A 96 7.68 0.29 -2.60
C SER A 96 8.62 -0.85 -2.97
N SER A 97 8.30 -1.58 -4.04
CA SER A 97 9.16 -2.61 -4.65
C SER A 97 9.92 -2.07 -5.87
N ASP A 98 9.64 -0.84 -6.29
CA ASP A 98 10.38 -0.18 -7.37
C ASP A 98 11.79 0.24 -6.91
N ARG A 99 12.80 -0.23 -7.63
CA ARG A 99 14.21 0.00 -7.27
C ARG A 99 14.61 1.48 -7.36
N GLU A 100 13.99 2.26 -8.25
CA GLU A 100 14.27 3.68 -8.39
C GLU A 100 13.69 4.49 -7.24
N VAL A 101 12.45 4.20 -6.83
CA VAL A 101 11.82 4.80 -5.65
C VAL A 101 12.60 4.46 -4.39
N GLN A 102 12.97 3.18 -4.21
CA GLN A 102 13.79 2.78 -3.06
C GLN A 102 15.15 3.47 -3.04
N ARG A 103 15.80 3.63 -4.21
CA ARG A 103 17.08 4.35 -4.34
C ARG A 103 16.91 5.82 -3.95
N ALA A 104 15.90 6.50 -4.48
CA ALA A 104 15.61 7.90 -4.15
C ALA A 104 15.31 8.09 -2.65
N ALA A 105 14.54 7.18 -2.05
CA ALA A 105 14.24 7.20 -0.63
C ALA A 105 15.51 7.05 0.23
N ARG A 106 16.38 6.09 -0.09
CA ARG A 106 17.68 5.92 0.61
C ARG A 106 18.57 7.14 0.45
N GLN A 107 18.63 7.74 -0.75
CA GLN A 107 19.40 8.95 -1.01
C GLN A 107 18.88 10.16 -0.22
N ALA A 108 17.57 10.28 -0.04
CA ALA A 108 16.95 11.28 0.83
C ALA A 108 17.15 10.99 2.33
N GLY A 109 17.66 9.81 2.69
CA GLY A 109 17.83 9.37 4.08
C GLY A 109 16.58 8.75 4.71
N ALA A 110 15.52 8.51 3.93
CA ALA A 110 14.33 7.82 4.39
C ALA A 110 14.56 6.32 4.57
N ARG A 111 13.79 5.72 5.48
CA ARG A 111 13.75 4.27 5.62
C ARG A 111 13.00 3.65 4.45
N VAL A 112 13.46 2.50 3.96
CA VAL A 112 12.80 1.76 2.89
C VAL A 112 12.30 0.42 3.42
N VAL A 113 11.09 0.05 3.02
CA VAL A 113 10.45 -1.25 3.26
C VAL A 113 9.94 -1.78 1.92
N ASP A 114 10.14 -3.07 1.68
CA ASP A 114 9.62 -3.71 0.47
C ASP A 114 8.10 -3.93 0.57
N SER A 115 7.40 -3.82 -0.55
CA SER A 115 5.93 -3.95 -0.57
C SER A 115 5.47 -5.34 -0.14
N GLN A 116 6.22 -6.41 -0.44
CA GLN A 116 5.87 -7.77 0.00
C GLN A 116 6.00 -7.90 1.52
N SER A 117 7.08 -7.38 2.10
CA SER A 117 7.26 -7.38 3.55
C SER A 117 6.18 -6.58 4.26
N PHE A 118 5.78 -5.44 3.69
CA PHE A 118 4.70 -4.63 4.25
C PHE A 118 3.32 -5.30 4.07
N ALA A 119 3.09 -5.99 2.95
CA ALA A 119 1.86 -6.77 2.73
C ALA A 119 1.70 -7.89 3.77
N ALA A 120 2.79 -8.55 4.18
CA ALA A 120 2.77 -9.54 5.26
C ALA A 120 2.39 -8.92 6.60
N GLU A 121 2.91 -7.73 6.93
CA GLU A 121 2.55 -7.01 8.16
C GLU A 121 1.09 -6.52 8.16
N LEU A 122 0.54 -6.28 6.97
CA LEU A 122 -0.85 -5.85 6.77
C LEU A 122 -1.84 -7.03 6.84
N ALA A 123 -1.36 -8.27 6.67
CA ALA A 123 -2.18 -9.47 6.68
C ALA A 123 -2.88 -9.66 8.04
N PRO A 124 -4.13 -10.13 8.06
CA PRO A 124 -4.85 -10.41 9.30
C PRO A 124 -4.16 -11.56 10.05
N GLY A 125 -3.49 -11.24 11.16
CA GLY A 125 -2.68 -12.20 11.92
C GLY A 125 -1.18 -11.91 11.94
N GLY A 126 -0.72 -10.90 11.19
CA GLY A 126 0.66 -10.43 11.24
C GLY A 126 1.07 -10.07 12.67
N SER A 127 2.03 -10.82 13.22
CA SER A 127 2.54 -10.63 14.57
C SER A 127 3.13 -9.22 14.73
N ASP A 128 2.82 -8.53 15.83
CA ASP A 128 3.36 -7.22 16.25
C ASP A 128 4.92 -7.15 16.35
N GLN A 129 5.62 -8.24 16.02
CA GLN A 129 7.08 -8.38 16.10
C GLN A 129 7.81 -8.33 14.74
N ALA A 130 7.14 -7.96 13.64
CA ALA A 130 7.85 -7.69 12.39
C ALA A 130 8.70 -6.41 12.55
N GLU A 131 9.92 -6.58 13.09
CA GLU A 131 10.91 -5.52 13.10
C GLU A 131 11.17 -5.09 11.66
N ILE A 132 10.72 -3.87 11.35
CA ILE A 132 10.97 -3.19 10.10
C ILE A 132 12.46 -3.39 9.77
N GLY A 133 12.80 -3.86 8.56
CA GLY A 133 14.18 -3.89 8.04
C GLY A 133 14.96 -5.20 8.08
N LYS A 134 14.37 -6.35 8.46
CA LYS A 134 14.97 -7.67 8.13
C LYS A 134 14.41 -8.21 6.81
N PRO A 135 15.25 -8.73 5.90
CA PRO A 135 14.76 -9.38 4.69
C PRO A 135 14.22 -10.79 5.00
N GLU A 136 13.01 -11.05 4.50
CA GLU A 136 12.34 -12.35 4.22
C GLU A 136 11.55 -13.01 5.37
N PRO A 137 10.38 -13.66 5.08
CA PRO A 137 10.04 -14.35 3.82
C PRO A 137 8.85 -13.77 3.04
N SER A 138 8.78 -14.17 1.77
CA SER A 138 7.57 -14.25 0.97
C SER A 138 6.36 -14.71 1.81
N LEU A 139 5.20 -14.07 1.62
CA LEU A 139 3.93 -14.44 2.26
C LEU A 139 3.77 -15.97 2.33
N SER A 140 3.52 -16.48 3.53
CA SER A 140 3.27 -17.91 3.75
C SER A 140 1.99 -18.35 3.02
N SER A 141 1.84 -19.64 2.73
CA SER A 141 0.62 -20.15 2.08
C SER A 141 -0.67 -19.78 2.83
N ASP A 142 -0.63 -19.72 4.16
CA ASP A 142 -1.78 -19.29 4.98
C ASP A 142 -2.09 -17.79 4.80
N GLU A 143 -1.07 -16.93 4.69
CA GLU A 143 -1.25 -15.50 4.42
C GLU A 143 -1.70 -15.26 2.98
N ILE A 144 -1.19 -16.05 2.03
CA ILE A 144 -1.63 -16.08 0.65
C ILE A 144 -3.11 -16.42 0.58
N GLU A 145 -3.53 -17.49 1.25
CA GLU A 145 -4.93 -17.91 1.28
C GLU A 145 -5.82 -16.88 1.99
N ALA A 146 -5.32 -16.23 3.04
CA ALA A 146 -6.04 -15.14 3.71
C ALA A 146 -6.28 -13.96 2.76
N TRP A 147 -5.25 -13.56 1.99
CA TRP A 147 -5.38 -12.53 0.98
C TRP A 147 -6.30 -12.95 -0.17
N GLU A 148 -6.12 -14.17 -0.70
CA GLU A 148 -6.97 -14.72 -1.76
C GLU A 148 -8.43 -14.76 -1.35
N ARG A 149 -8.76 -15.25 -0.15
CA ARG A 149 -10.14 -15.26 0.38
C ARG A 149 -10.71 -13.85 0.57
N LEU A 150 -9.88 -12.85 0.85
CA LEU A 150 -10.34 -11.48 1.05
C LEU A 150 -10.61 -10.74 -0.28
N PHE A 151 -9.77 -10.97 -1.29
CA PHE A 151 -9.89 -10.34 -2.61
C PHE A 151 -10.80 -11.13 -3.57
N HIS A 152 -10.79 -12.47 -3.57
CA HIS A 152 -11.70 -13.28 -4.42
C HIS A 152 -13.16 -13.22 -3.96
N LYS A 153 -13.44 -12.98 -2.68
CA LYS A 153 -14.82 -13.01 -2.15
C LYS A 153 -15.69 -11.86 -2.65
N ARG A 154 -15.13 -10.85 -3.35
CA ARG A 154 -15.92 -9.70 -3.87
C ARG A 154 -15.98 -9.57 -5.38
N GLY A 155 -15.20 -10.35 -6.14
CA GLY A 155 -15.39 -10.49 -7.59
C GLY A 155 -16.57 -11.38 -8.00
N SER A 156 -17.22 -12.05 -7.04
CA SER A 156 -18.29 -13.03 -7.27
C SER A 156 -19.65 -12.66 -6.66
N GLU A 157 -19.81 -11.46 -6.06
CA GLU A 157 -21.14 -10.93 -5.70
C GLU A 157 -21.76 -10.18 -6.89
N GLY A 158 -21.94 -10.90 -8.01
CA GLY A 158 -22.54 -10.39 -9.25
C GLY A 158 -23.47 -11.38 -9.95
N GLN A 159 -23.70 -12.57 -9.40
CA GLN A 159 -24.69 -13.53 -9.90
C GLN A 159 -25.08 -14.47 -8.77
N GLU A 160 -26.23 -14.22 -8.13
CA GLU A 160 -27.17 -15.24 -7.61
C GLU A 160 -28.26 -14.57 -6.77
N SER A 161 -29.27 -14.04 -7.47
CA SER A 161 -30.67 -13.81 -7.05
C SER A 161 -31.37 -13.42 -8.36
N SER A 162 -32.30 -14.18 -8.94
CA SER A 162 -33.41 -14.89 -8.33
C SER A 162 -33.86 -16.07 -9.18
N SER A 163 -34.45 -17.03 -8.47
CA SER A 163 -35.27 -18.14 -8.95
C SER A 163 -36.40 -17.75 -9.90
#